data_AF-A0A7C1UY83-F1
#
_entry.id   AF-A0A7C1UY83-F1
#
_cell.length_a   1.000
_cell.length_b   1.000
_cell.length_c   1.000
_cell.angle_alpha   90.00
_cell.angle_beta   90.00
_cell.angle_gamma   90.00
#
_symmetry.space_group_name_H-M   'P 1'
#
loop_
_entity.id
_entity.type
_entity.pdbx_description
1 polymer ?
#
loop_
_entity_poly.entity_id
_entity_poly.type
_entity_poly.pdbx_seq_one_letter_code
_entity_poly.pdbx_strand_id
1 'polypeptide(L)'
;MRLFFSSIALLAVVTFFISVILTTSGQFALAQASLPATSTAQAGSVEVDARRAELEAELAELEKEIGVQRVILKDKQKEGTSIKRDVAILNAQIQKARLVIRSRNIAIANLEGDIRNKGEIISDLNKKLERQRASLSELLRKTNEIDEFTLVEVILGNQELSEFFADVDSFDAIKERLNLSFYEIRAIREATDTERVILGEKRSDEIDAKVAKEREKRAVEISESEKQRLLSINKNQEKAYKEVLDEREARAATIRSTLFALRDSAPIPFGEALDYATIASAGTGVRPAFILAILTQESNLGENIGSCYLRDTEKG
;
A
#
# COMPACT_ATOMS: atom_id res chain seq x y z
N MET A 1 46.14 -1.44 -1.86
CA MET A 1 45.60 -1.92 -0.57
C MET A 1 44.73 -0.84 0.13
N ARG A 2 43.75 -0.26 -0.57
CA ARG A 2 42.80 0.73 -0.03
C ARG A 2 41.35 0.56 -0.55
N LEU A 3 41.05 -0.56 -1.20
CA LEU A 3 39.73 -0.83 -1.79
C LEU A 3 38.98 -2.02 -1.13
N PHE A 4 39.58 -2.67 -0.13
CA PHE A 4 38.94 -3.78 0.59
C PHE A 4 38.26 -3.38 1.91
N PHE A 5 38.46 -2.15 2.40
CA PHE A 5 37.89 -1.69 3.68
C PHE A 5 36.50 -1.06 3.58
N SER A 6 36.02 -0.70 2.38
CA SER A 6 34.70 -0.07 2.20
C SER A 6 33.55 -1.09 2.13
N SER A 7 33.82 -2.36 1.84
CA SER A 7 32.78 -3.40 1.68
C SER A 7 32.44 -4.16 2.96
N ILE A 8 33.30 -4.06 3.99
CA ILE A 8 33.10 -4.72 5.28
C ILE A 8 32.29 -3.84 6.25
N ALA A 9 32.31 -2.51 6.06
CA ALA A 9 31.52 -1.57 6.85
C ALA A 9 30.02 -1.57 6.50
N LEU A 10 29.64 -2.00 5.28
CA LEU A 10 28.24 -2.03 4.85
C LEU A 10 27.50 -3.31 5.31
N LEU A 11 28.22 -4.38 5.61
CA LEU A 11 27.64 -5.67 6.03
C LEU A 11 27.40 -5.76 7.56
N ALA A 12 28.06 -4.92 8.35
CA ALA A 12 27.92 -4.86 9.81
C ALA A 12 26.72 -4.02 10.29
N VAL A 13 26.22 -3.08 9.48
CA VAL A 13 25.08 -2.22 9.83
C VAL A 13 23.74 -2.90 9.52
N VAL A 14 23.71 -3.79 8.52
CA VAL A 14 22.50 -4.53 8.10
C VAL A 14 22.20 -5.73 9.02
N THR A 15 23.21 -6.28 9.69
CA THR A 15 23.06 -7.42 10.62
C THR A 15 22.66 -7.02 12.05
N PHE A 16 22.81 -5.74 12.42
CA PHE A 16 22.39 -5.23 13.73
C PHE A 16 20.90 -4.86 13.80
N PHE A 17 20.24 -4.57 12.67
CA PHE A 17 18.83 -4.19 12.64
C PHE A 17 17.84 -5.37 12.55
N ILE A 18 18.31 -6.59 12.27
CA ILE A 18 17.46 -7.78 12.13
C ILE A 18 17.39 -8.60 13.44
N SER A 19 18.21 -8.29 14.45
CA SER A 19 18.25 -9.04 15.72
C SER A 19 17.38 -8.46 16.86
N VAL A 20 16.65 -7.36 16.64
CA VAL A 20 15.89 -6.65 17.70
C VAL A 20 14.39 -6.96 17.69
N ILE A 21 13.90 -7.85 16.80
CA ILE A 21 12.46 -8.16 16.65
C ILE A 21 12.08 -9.55 17.20
N LEU A 22 13.00 -10.30 17.82
CA LEU A 22 12.73 -11.69 18.24
C LEU A 22 13.08 -12.04 19.69
N THR A 23 12.86 -11.15 20.68
CA THR A 23 12.93 -11.52 22.10
C THR A 23 12.04 -10.64 22.99
N THR A 24 10.72 -10.73 22.85
CA THR A 24 9.77 -10.33 23.92
C THR A 24 8.63 -11.32 24.02
N SER A 25 8.97 -12.59 24.23
CA SER A 25 8.08 -13.59 24.83
C SER A 25 8.56 -13.80 26.27
N GLY A 26 7.95 -13.07 27.21
CA GLY A 26 8.35 -13.09 28.61
C GLY A 26 7.24 -12.61 29.53
N GLN A 27 6.37 -13.56 29.89
CA GLN A 27 5.74 -13.72 31.21
C GLN A 27 5.11 -12.46 31.85
N PHE A 28 3.79 -12.31 31.68
CA PHE A 28 2.97 -11.57 32.65
C PHE A 28 2.25 -12.56 33.55
N ALA A 29 2.56 -12.47 34.85
CA ALA A 29 2.05 -13.30 35.91
C ALA A 29 0.55 -13.07 36.15
N LEU A 30 -0.16 -14.18 36.41
CA LEU A 30 -1.52 -14.20 36.92
C LEU A 30 -1.57 -13.66 38.35
N ALA A 31 -2.20 -12.51 38.54
CA ALA A 31 -2.71 -12.07 39.84
C ALA A 31 -4.24 -12.10 39.79
N GLN A 32 -4.83 -13.13 40.37
CA GLN A 32 -6.27 -13.20 40.64
C GLN A 32 -6.58 -12.33 41.85
N ALA A 33 -7.32 -11.25 41.63
CA ALA A 33 -7.98 -10.50 42.70
C ALA A 33 -9.48 -10.45 42.37
N SER A 34 -10.25 -11.24 43.11
CA SER A 34 -11.70 -11.21 43.15
C SER A 34 -12.17 -9.90 43.78
N LEU A 35 -12.89 -9.07 43.01
CA LEU A 35 -13.70 -7.96 43.51
C LEU A 35 -15.08 -8.02 42.84
N PRO A 36 -16.19 -7.89 43.61
CA PRO A 36 -17.53 -7.90 43.07
C PRO A 36 -17.84 -6.51 42.49
N ALA A 37 -18.12 -6.43 41.19
CA ALA A 37 -18.52 -5.18 40.54
C ALA A 37 -20.01 -5.19 40.24
N THR A 38 -20.72 -4.47 41.11
CA THR A 38 -21.97 -3.75 40.88
C THR A 38 -22.17 -3.24 39.45
N SER A 39 -23.44 -3.23 39.04
CA SER A 39 -23.95 -2.69 37.78
C SER A 39 -23.41 -1.31 37.42
N THR A 40 -22.89 -1.17 36.21
CA THR A 40 -22.75 0.13 35.53
C THR A 40 -23.27 0.01 34.10
N ALA A 41 -24.49 0.50 33.91
CA ALA A 41 -25.06 0.87 32.62
C ALA A 41 -24.39 2.15 32.14
N GLN A 42 -23.19 2.05 31.54
CA GLN A 42 -22.50 3.18 30.90
C GLN A 42 -21.48 2.67 29.86
N ALA A 43 -21.89 1.73 28.99
CA ALA A 43 -20.97 1.11 28.02
C ALA A 43 -20.96 1.79 26.63
N GLY A 44 -21.96 2.60 26.29
CA GLY A 44 -22.13 3.11 24.92
C GLY A 44 -21.18 4.24 24.50
N SER A 45 -20.80 5.15 25.40
CA SER A 45 -19.99 6.33 25.02
C SER A 45 -18.48 6.04 25.00
N VAL A 46 -17.98 5.23 25.93
CA VAL A 46 -16.54 4.96 26.08
C VAL A 46 -15.99 4.14 24.90
N GLU A 47 -16.78 3.24 24.34
CA GLU A 47 -16.39 2.43 23.18
C GLU A 47 -16.27 3.27 21.89
N VAL A 48 -17.17 4.25 21.71
CA VAL A 48 -17.15 5.14 20.54
C VAL A 48 -15.97 6.10 20.61
N ASP A 49 -15.65 6.64 21.79
CA ASP A 49 -14.51 7.54 21.98
C ASP A 49 -13.16 6.81 21.78
N ALA A 50 -13.04 5.57 22.26
CA ALA A 50 -11.86 4.74 22.05
C ALA A 50 -11.67 4.38 20.56
N ARG A 51 -12.76 4.02 19.88
CA ARG A 51 -12.72 3.71 18.44
C ARG A 51 -12.37 4.93 17.60
N ARG A 52 -12.84 6.11 18.00
CA ARG A 52 -12.49 7.38 17.34
C ARG A 52 -11.01 7.70 17.46
N ALA A 53 -10.42 7.55 18.64
CA ALA A 53 -9.00 7.80 18.86
C ALA A 53 -8.11 6.86 18.00
N GLU A 54 -8.51 5.60 17.84
CA GLU A 54 -7.82 4.64 16.95
C GLU A 54 -7.89 5.08 15.49
N LEU A 55 -9.06 5.51 15.02
CA LEU A 55 -9.26 5.97 13.65
C LEU A 55 -8.55 7.30 13.35
N GLU A 56 -8.42 8.18 14.33
CA GLU A 56 -7.63 9.42 14.22
C GLU A 56 -6.13 9.13 14.11
N ALA A 57 -5.61 8.15 14.86
CA ALA A 57 -4.23 7.69 14.73
C ALA A 57 -3.97 7.05 13.36
N GLU A 58 -4.89 6.22 12.86
CA GLU A 58 -4.79 5.63 11.53
C GLU A 58 -4.83 6.69 10.42
N LEU A 59 -5.66 7.72 10.57
CA LEU A 59 -5.75 8.83 9.63
C LEU A 59 -4.43 9.62 9.57
N ALA A 60 -3.80 9.89 10.71
CA ALA A 60 -2.52 10.60 10.78
C ALA A 60 -1.39 9.83 10.07
N GLU A 61 -1.33 8.50 10.23
CA GLU A 61 -0.34 7.69 9.52
C GLU A 61 -0.63 7.68 8.01
N LEU A 62 -1.90 7.58 7.60
CA LEU A 62 -2.27 7.66 6.18
C LEU A 62 -1.89 8.99 5.54
N GLU A 63 -2.04 10.11 6.25
CA GLU A 63 -1.63 11.43 5.75
C GLU A 63 -0.12 11.50 5.51
N LYS A 64 0.66 10.90 6.40
CA LYS A 64 2.12 10.79 6.26
C LYS A 64 2.50 9.91 5.07
N GLU A 65 1.84 8.76 4.89
CA GLU A 65 2.04 7.89 3.72
C GLU A 65 1.69 8.62 2.41
N ILE A 66 0.59 9.39 2.38
CA ILE A 66 0.22 10.23 1.23
C ILE A 66 1.30 11.27 0.93
N GLY A 67 1.91 11.85 1.98
CA GLY A 67 3.02 12.78 1.88
C GLY A 67 4.25 12.17 1.23
N VAL A 68 4.69 11.00 1.72
CA VAL A 68 5.80 10.22 1.13
C VAL A 68 5.51 9.90 -0.34
N GLN A 69 4.30 9.44 -0.62
CA GLN A 69 3.90 9.07 -1.98
C GLN A 69 3.92 10.26 -2.95
N ARG A 70 3.61 11.48 -2.46
CA ARG A 70 3.68 12.72 -3.23
C ARG A 70 5.13 13.08 -3.61
N VAL A 71 6.09 12.86 -2.71
CA VAL A 71 7.51 13.09 -2.96
C VAL A 71 8.02 12.11 -4.02
N ILE A 72 7.74 10.82 -3.86
CA ILE A 72 8.11 9.77 -4.83
C ILE A 72 7.58 10.12 -6.22
N LEU A 73 6.31 10.55 -6.32
CA LEU A 73 5.70 10.97 -7.58
C LEU A 73 6.47 12.12 -8.25
N LYS A 74 6.84 13.14 -7.46
CA LYS A 74 7.58 14.30 -7.95
C LYS A 74 8.98 13.94 -8.43
N ASP A 75 9.66 13.03 -7.74
CA ASP A 75 11.00 12.59 -8.12
C ASP A 75 10.95 11.70 -9.36
N LYS A 76 9.98 10.79 -9.44
CA LYS A 76 9.75 9.96 -10.64
C LYS A 76 9.36 10.79 -11.86
N GLN A 77 8.70 11.93 -11.70
CA GLN A 77 8.40 12.84 -12.81
C GLN A 77 9.64 13.56 -13.39
N LYS A 78 10.70 13.73 -12.59
CA LYS A 78 11.96 14.36 -13.02
C LYS A 78 12.90 13.40 -13.75
N GLU A 79 12.74 12.09 -13.57
CA GLU A 79 13.48 11.07 -14.31
C GLU A 79 13.09 11.12 -15.82
N GLY A 80 14.04 10.90 -16.73
CA GLY A 80 13.85 11.05 -18.19
C GLY A 80 12.79 10.14 -18.82
N THR A 81 12.36 10.42 -20.06
CA THR A 81 11.21 9.75 -20.71
C THR A 81 11.47 8.26 -21.01
N SER A 82 10.98 7.37 -20.15
CA SER A 82 11.00 5.91 -20.36
C SER A 82 9.65 5.29 -19.98
N ILE A 83 9.21 4.26 -20.72
CA ILE A 83 8.00 3.48 -20.40
C ILE A 83 8.10 2.91 -18.97
N LYS A 84 9.30 2.52 -18.50
CA LYS A 84 9.51 2.02 -17.12
C LYS A 84 9.19 3.09 -16.08
N ARG A 85 9.63 4.33 -16.31
CA ARG A 85 9.33 5.46 -15.43
C ARG A 85 7.84 5.75 -15.43
N ASP A 86 7.21 5.77 -16.60
CA ASP A 86 5.78 6.03 -16.71
C ASP A 86 4.94 4.98 -15.96
N VAL A 87 5.31 3.70 -16.04
CA VAL A 87 4.70 2.63 -15.24
C VAL A 87 4.91 2.90 -13.74
N ALA A 88 6.10 3.33 -13.31
CA ALA A 88 6.36 3.68 -11.92
C ALA A 88 5.53 4.89 -11.43
N ILE A 89 5.34 5.91 -12.28
CA ILE A 89 4.48 7.07 -12.00
C ILE A 89 3.02 6.64 -11.87
N LEU A 90 2.51 5.83 -12.80
CA LEU A 90 1.13 5.32 -12.76
C LEU A 90 0.90 4.46 -11.51
N ASN A 91 1.84 3.55 -11.19
CA ASN A 91 1.79 2.79 -9.94
C ASN A 91 1.78 3.70 -8.72
N ALA A 92 2.60 4.77 -8.74
CA ALA A 92 2.63 5.70 -7.64
C ALA A 92 1.31 6.48 -7.49
N GLN A 93 0.66 6.84 -8.59
CA GLN A 93 -0.68 7.45 -8.61
C GLN A 93 -1.76 6.49 -8.10
N ILE A 94 -1.70 5.21 -8.48
CA ILE A 94 -2.63 4.18 -8.00
C ILE A 94 -2.51 4.01 -6.49
N GLN A 95 -1.29 3.92 -5.96
CA GLN A 95 -1.09 3.81 -4.51
C GLN A 95 -1.59 5.05 -3.78
N LYS A 96 -1.27 6.26 -4.27
CA LYS A 96 -1.82 7.50 -3.72
C LYS A 96 -3.35 7.50 -3.71
N ALA A 97 -3.98 7.08 -4.80
CA ALA A 97 -5.44 7.00 -4.90
C ALA A 97 -6.02 6.00 -3.90
N ARG A 98 -5.37 4.84 -3.70
CA ARG A 98 -5.77 3.84 -2.69
C ARG A 98 -5.72 4.39 -1.28
N LEU A 99 -4.66 5.13 -0.92
CA LEU A 99 -4.54 5.76 0.40
C LEU A 99 -5.61 6.82 0.62
N VAL A 100 -5.86 7.68 -0.37
CA VAL A 100 -6.93 8.69 -0.30
C VAL A 100 -8.30 8.03 -0.14
N ILE A 101 -8.59 6.95 -0.87
CA ILE A 101 -9.85 6.19 -0.71
C ILE A 101 -9.97 5.61 0.71
N ARG A 102 -8.88 5.07 1.27
CA ARG A 102 -8.89 4.54 2.65
C ARG A 102 -9.15 5.64 3.67
N SER A 103 -8.47 6.77 3.56
CA SER A 103 -8.70 7.94 4.42
C SER A 103 -10.17 8.41 4.37
N ARG A 104 -10.76 8.47 3.16
CA ARG A 104 -12.19 8.81 3.02
C ARG A 104 -13.12 7.76 3.63
N ASN A 105 -12.80 6.47 3.53
CA ASN A 105 -13.59 5.42 4.19
C ASN A 105 -13.59 5.60 5.72
N ILE A 106 -12.46 5.99 6.31
CA ILE A 106 -12.37 6.28 7.74
C ILE A 106 -13.21 7.50 8.09
N ALA A 107 -13.12 8.58 7.31
CA ALA A 107 -13.95 9.77 7.51
C ALA A 107 -15.46 9.44 7.43
N ILE A 108 -15.87 8.63 6.46
CA ILE A 108 -17.26 8.14 6.34
C ILE A 108 -17.66 7.33 7.57
N ALA A 109 -16.81 6.42 8.05
CA ALA A 109 -17.09 5.61 9.24
C ALA A 109 -17.25 6.47 10.51
N ASN A 110 -16.42 7.52 10.68
CA ASN A 110 -16.55 8.48 11.77
C ASN A 110 -17.87 9.24 11.70
N LEU A 111 -18.24 9.74 10.52
CA LEU A 111 -19.52 10.41 10.30
C LEU A 111 -20.70 9.48 10.58
N GLU A 112 -20.62 8.21 10.19
CA GLU A 112 -21.65 7.19 10.51
C GLU A 112 -21.78 6.97 12.02
N GLY A 113 -20.66 6.91 12.74
CA GLY A 113 -20.65 6.83 14.20
C GLY A 113 -21.33 8.03 14.85
N ASP A 114 -20.97 9.25 14.44
CA ASP A 114 -21.57 10.49 14.95
C ASP A 114 -23.08 10.56 14.64
N ILE A 115 -23.50 10.19 13.43
CA ILE A 115 -24.92 10.12 13.03
C ILE A 115 -25.67 9.12 13.91
N ARG A 116 -25.08 7.94 14.16
CA ARG A 116 -25.67 6.90 15.00
C ARG A 116 -25.84 7.38 16.43
N ASN A 117 -24.81 7.98 17.02
CA ASN A 117 -24.84 8.55 18.37
C ASN A 117 -25.94 9.61 18.50
N LYS A 118 -26.06 10.52 17.53
CA LYS A 118 -27.16 11.51 17.52
C LYS A 118 -28.52 10.85 17.38
N GLY A 119 -28.64 9.78 16.60
CA GLY A 119 -29.85 8.96 16.50
C GLY A 119 -30.25 8.33 17.85
N GLU A 120 -29.28 7.82 18.60
CA GLU A 120 -29.50 7.28 19.96
C GLU A 120 -29.95 8.38 20.93
N ILE A 121 -29.30 9.55 20.92
CA ILE A 121 -29.70 10.71 21.72
C ILE A 121 -31.13 11.14 21.41
N ILE A 122 -31.50 11.25 20.13
CA ILE A 122 -32.87 11.57 19.71
C ILE A 122 -33.87 10.52 20.22
N SER A 123 -33.53 9.24 20.15
CA SER A 123 -34.35 8.15 20.68
C SER A 123 -34.60 8.31 22.19
N ASP A 124 -33.56 8.63 22.96
CA ASP A 124 -33.68 8.82 24.39
C ASP A 124 -34.44 10.11 24.77
N LEU A 125 -34.26 11.19 24.01
CA LEU A 125 -35.06 12.41 24.15
C LEU A 125 -36.54 12.13 23.88
N ASN A 126 -36.87 11.33 22.84
CA ASN A 126 -38.25 10.91 22.58
C ASN A 126 -38.83 10.09 23.74
N LYS A 127 -38.09 9.13 24.30
CA LYS A 127 -38.52 8.39 25.49
C LYS A 127 -38.76 9.30 26.69
N LYS A 128 -37.95 10.35 26.87
CA LYS A 128 -38.18 11.37 27.92
C LYS A 128 -39.45 12.17 27.66
N LEU A 129 -39.70 12.60 26.42
CA LEU A 129 -40.94 13.29 26.04
C LEU A 129 -42.18 12.45 26.30
N GLU A 130 -42.15 11.14 25.97
CA GLU A 130 -43.28 10.24 26.25
C GLU A 130 -43.55 10.10 27.75
N ARG A 131 -42.49 9.96 28.57
CA ARG A 131 -42.64 9.93 30.04
C ARG A 131 -43.22 11.23 30.59
N GLN A 132 -42.77 12.38 30.10
CA GLN A 132 -43.31 13.68 30.50
C GLN A 132 -44.78 13.87 30.09
N ARG A 133 -45.16 13.41 28.89
CA ARG A 133 -46.55 13.39 28.45
C ARG A 133 -47.43 12.57 29.37
N ALA A 134 -46.97 11.38 29.75
CA ALA A 134 -47.68 10.52 30.70
C ALA A 134 -47.84 11.22 32.06
N SER A 135 -46.76 11.80 32.61
CA SER A 135 -46.82 12.55 33.87
C SER A 135 -47.75 13.76 33.80
N LEU A 136 -47.74 14.51 32.69
CA LEU A 136 -48.65 15.64 32.48
C LEU A 136 -50.10 15.19 32.37
N SER A 137 -50.38 14.05 31.72
CA SER A 137 -51.74 13.50 31.63
C SER A 137 -52.29 13.07 32.99
N GLU A 138 -51.45 12.49 33.85
CA GLU A 138 -51.84 12.13 35.21
C GLU A 138 -52.04 13.37 36.08
N LEU A 139 -51.19 14.38 35.93
CA LEU A 139 -51.36 15.66 36.62
C LEU A 139 -52.67 16.35 36.21
N LEU A 140 -53.01 16.39 34.93
CA LEU A 140 -54.27 16.95 34.44
C LEU A 140 -55.51 16.19 34.96
N ARG A 141 -55.44 14.86 35.05
CA ARG A 141 -56.49 14.04 35.67
C ARG A 141 -56.68 14.39 37.15
N LYS A 142 -55.57 14.50 37.90
CA LYS A 142 -55.58 14.87 39.32
C LYS A 142 -56.07 16.30 39.54
N THR A 143 -55.66 17.26 38.71
CA THR A 143 -56.20 18.63 38.74
C THR A 143 -57.71 18.63 38.51
N ASN A 144 -58.20 17.85 37.53
CA ASN A 144 -59.64 17.78 37.27
C ASN A 144 -60.42 17.09 38.41
N GLU A 145 -59.85 16.07 39.05
CA GLU A 145 -60.43 15.46 40.27
C GLU A 145 -60.49 16.48 41.42
N ILE A 146 -59.46 17.32 41.58
CA ILE A 146 -59.39 18.37 42.61
C ILE A 146 -60.40 19.49 42.33
N ASP A 147 -60.51 19.93 41.08
CA ASP A 147 -61.44 20.99 40.65
C ASP A 147 -62.93 20.55 40.76
N GLU A 148 -63.20 19.24 40.76
CA GLU A 148 -64.55 18.69 40.93
C GLU A 148 -65.02 18.71 42.40
N PHE A 149 -64.13 18.94 43.38
CA PHE A 149 -64.53 19.13 44.78
C PHE A 149 -65.13 20.52 44.98
N THR A 150 -66.38 20.57 45.41
CA THR A 150 -67.03 21.80 45.84
C THR A 150 -66.38 22.33 47.14
N LEU A 151 -66.24 23.66 47.29
CA LEU A 151 -65.70 24.29 48.50
C LEU A 151 -66.37 23.82 49.81
N VAL A 152 -67.64 23.39 49.71
CA VAL A 152 -68.44 22.83 50.81
C VAL A 152 -67.92 21.45 51.26
N GLU A 153 -67.43 20.62 50.33
CA GLU A 153 -66.86 19.29 50.59
C GLU A 153 -65.52 19.39 51.34
N VAL A 154 -64.67 20.36 50.95
CA VAL A 154 -63.35 20.62 51.57
C VAL A 154 -63.50 21.09 53.02
N ILE A 155 -64.48 21.95 53.31
CA ILE A 155 -64.79 22.44 54.67
C ILE A 155 -65.32 21.31 55.58
N LEU A 156 -66.08 20.36 55.03
CA LEU A 156 -66.60 19.19 55.77
C LEU A 156 -65.55 18.08 55.96
N GLY A 157 -64.47 18.10 55.19
CA GLY A 157 -63.41 17.08 55.16
C GLY A 157 -62.35 17.16 56.28
N ASN A 158 -62.45 18.11 57.22
CA ASN A 158 -61.47 18.30 58.32
C ASN A 158 -60.01 18.57 57.87
N GLN A 159 -59.77 19.00 56.63
CA GLN A 159 -58.44 19.48 56.21
C GLN A 159 -58.26 20.95 56.54
N GLU A 160 -57.09 21.35 57.03
CA GLU A 160 -56.77 22.76 57.21
C GLU A 160 -56.73 23.44 55.84
N LEU A 161 -57.50 24.52 55.63
CA LEU A 161 -57.53 25.28 54.38
C LEU A 161 -56.13 25.62 53.85
N SER A 162 -55.16 25.84 54.74
CA SER A 162 -53.77 26.11 54.40
C SER A 162 -53.06 24.94 53.71
N GLU A 163 -53.37 23.70 54.05
CA GLU A 163 -52.74 22.50 53.48
C GLU A 163 -53.26 22.26 52.05
N PHE A 164 -54.57 22.45 51.84
CA PHE A 164 -55.19 22.40 50.52
C PHE A 164 -54.61 23.43 49.53
N PHE A 165 -54.47 24.70 49.96
CA PHE A 165 -53.88 25.73 49.09
C PHE A 165 -52.38 25.49 48.83
N ALA A 166 -51.63 24.93 49.80
CA ALA A 166 -50.23 24.57 49.60
C ALA A 166 -50.05 23.45 48.55
N ASP A 167 -50.98 22.49 48.50
CA ASP A 167 -50.99 21.44 47.49
C ASP A 167 -51.28 22.00 46.09
N VAL A 168 -52.26 22.90 45.94
CA VAL A 168 -52.60 23.54 44.66
C VAL A 168 -51.43 24.34 44.09
N ASP A 169 -50.80 25.20 44.90
CA ASP A 169 -49.63 25.97 44.48
C ASP A 169 -48.45 25.05 44.06
N SER A 170 -48.30 23.92 44.76
CA SER A 170 -47.30 22.91 44.42
C SER A 170 -47.59 22.22 43.09
N PHE A 171 -48.86 21.93 42.78
CA PHE A 171 -49.27 21.35 41.50
C PHE A 171 -49.02 22.29 40.33
N ASP A 172 -49.36 23.58 40.47
CA ASP A 172 -49.12 24.58 39.44
C ASP A 172 -47.62 24.78 39.18
N ALA A 173 -46.80 24.82 40.24
CA ALA A 173 -45.35 24.89 40.11
C ALA A 173 -44.76 23.65 39.41
N ILE A 174 -45.28 22.44 39.67
CA ILE A 174 -44.85 21.20 38.99
C ILE A 174 -45.26 21.24 37.52
N LYS A 175 -46.49 21.68 37.21
CA LYS A 175 -47.01 21.80 35.84
C LYS A 175 -46.19 22.77 35.00
N GLU A 176 -45.83 23.93 35.55
CA GLU A 176 -44.97 24.91 34.89
C GLU A 176 -43.58 24.30 34.59
N ARG A 177 -42.95 23.66 35.58
CA ARG A 177 -41.65 22.99 35.41
C ARG A 177 -41.69 21.88 34.37
N LEU A 178 -42.77 21.08 34.33
CA LEU A 178 -42.95 20.04 33.32
C LEU A 178 -43.10 20.62 31.91
N ASN A 179 -43.86 21.70 31.75
CA ASN A 179 -44.01 22.39 30.47
C ASN A 179 -42.68 22.99 29.99
N LEU A 180 -41.93 23.64 30.88
CA LEU A 180 -40.60 24.16 30.57
C LEU A 180 -39.65 23.03 30.13
N SER A 181 -39.61 21.94 30.90
CA SER A 181 -38.76 20.78 30.55
C SER A 181 -39.17 20.14 29.21
N PHE A 182 -40.48 20.07 28.92
CA PHE A 182 -40.96 19.57 27.64
C PHE A 182 -40.54 20.45 26.46
N TYR A 183 -40.60 21.77 26.63
CA TYR A 183 -40.11 22.73 25.64
C TYR A 183 -38.60 22.59 25.41
N GLU A 184 -37.82 22.52 26.48
CA GLU A 184 -36.37 22.31 26.42
C GLU A 184 -35.99 21.01 25.69
N ILE A 185 -36.62 19.88 26.04
CA ILE A 185 -36.32 18.59 25.41
C ILE A 185 -36.69 18.61 23.92
N ARG A 186 -37.80 19.26 23.54
CA ARG A 186 -38.15 19.43 22.13
C ARG A 186 -37.12 20.27 21.39
N ALA A 187 -36.70 21.39 21.97
CA ALA A 187 -35.69 22.27 21.37
C ALA A 187 -34.34 21.53 21.19
N ILE A 188 -33.89 20.79 22.20
CA ILE A 188 -32.65 19.97 22.13
C ILE A 188 -32.79 18.90 21.06
N ARG A 189 -33.94 18.21 20.97
CA ARG A 189 -34.19 17.18 19.96
C ARG A 189 -34.15 17.75 18.55
N GLU A 190 -34.76 18.91 18.31
CA GLU A 190 -34.75 19.58 17.01
C GLU A 190 -33.36 20.04 16.61
N ALA A 191 -32.59 20.62 17.53
CA ALA A 191 -31.19 20.99 17.30
C ALA A 191 -30.32 19.75 16.98
N THR A 192 -30.52 18.65 17.72
CA THR A 192 -29.80 17.38 17.51
C THR A 192 -30.13 16.76 16.15
N ASP A 193 -31.40 16.81 15.74
CA ASP A 193 -31.84 16.28 14.44
C ASP A 193 -31.30 17.13 13.28
N THR A 194 -31.29 18.45 13.43
CA THR A 194 -30.68 19.37 12.47
C THR A 194 -29.19 19.03 12.27
N GLU A 195 -28.45 18.85 13.36
CA GLU A 195 -27.02 18.48 13.28
C GLU A 195 -26.83 17.09 12.66
N ARG A 196 -27.72 16.12 12.96
CA ARG A 196 -27.71 14.79 12.36
C ARG A 196 -27.92 14.85 10.84
N VAL A 197 -28.84 15.70 10.37
CA VAL A 197 -29.08 15.92 8.93
C VAL A 197 -27.83 16.52 8.26
N ILE A 198 -27.22 17.55 8.86
CA ILE A 198 -25.98 18.16 8.35
C ILE A 198 -24.84 17.14 8.25
N LEU A 199 -24.69 16.26 9.24
CA LEU A 199 -23.70 15.17 9.16
C LEU A 199 -24.03 14.16 8.05
N GLY A 200 -25.32 13.88 7.83
CA GLY A 200 -25.80 13.05 6.73
C GLY A 200 -25.44 13.61 5.36
N GLU A 201 -25.59 14.92 5.15
CA GLU A 201 -25.18 15.62 3.94
C GLU A 201 -23.66 15.51 3.73
N LYS A 202 -22.86 15.83 4.76
CA LYS A 202 -21.39 15.68 4.71
C LYS A 202 -20.96 14.24 4.38
N ARG A 203 -21.66 13.25 4.91
CA ARG A 203 -21.39 11.83 4.58
C ARG A 203 -21.68 11.55 3.11
N SER A 204 -22.77 12.09 2.56
CA SER A 204 -23.10 11.93 1.14
C SER A 204 -22.01 12.54 0.26
N ASP A 205 -21.56 13.76 0.58
CA ASP A 205 -20.49 14.44 -0.15
C ASP A 205 -19.18 13.63 -0.14
N GLU A 206 -18.83 13.04 1.01
CA GLU A 206 -17.66 12.19 1.14
C GLU A 206 -17.77 10.89 0.33
N ILE A 207 -18.95 10.29 0.28
CA ILE A 207 -19.23 9.11 -0.57
C ILE A 207 -19.06 9.46 -2.04
N ASP A 208 -19.62 10.59 -2.49
CA ASP A 208 -19.50 11.03 -3.87
C ASP A 208 -18.05 11.33 -4.25
N ALA A 209 -17.30 11.99 -3.36
CA ALA A 209 -15.88 12.26 -3.54
C ALA A 209 -15.05 10.96 -3.60
N LYS A 210 -15.39 9.96 -2.78
CA LYS A 210 -14.78 8.62 -2.83
C LYS A 210 -15.08 7.95 -4.18
N VAL A 211 -16.33 7.94 -4.64
CA VAL A 211 -16.72 7.33 -5.91
C VAL A 211 -15.98 7.99 -7.07
N ALA A 212 -15.85 9.32 -7.07
CA ALA A 212 -15.06 10.04 -8.06
C ALA A 212 -13.60 9.57 -8.07
N LYS A 213 -12.98 9.41 -6.90
CA LYS A 213 -11.59 8.91 -6.79
C LYS A 213 -11.43 7.45 -7.21
N GLU A 214 -12.43 6.60 -6.97
CA GLU A 214 -12.44 5.22 -7.48
C GLU A 214 -12.49 5.17 -9.01
N ARG A 215 -13.28 6.05 -9.65
CA ARG A 215 -13.31 6.15 -11.12
C ARG A 215 -11.96 6.60 -11.68
N GLU A 216 -11.35 7.63 -11.07
CA GLU A 216 -10.01 8.10 -11.45
C GLU A 216 -8.98 6.98 -11.31
N LYS A 217 -8.99 6.26 -10.18
CA LYS A 217 -8.11 5.11 -9.94
C LYS A 217 -8.26 4.05 -11.04
N ARG A 218 -9.49 3.67 -11.41
CA ARG A 218 -9.73 2.67 -12.48
C ARG A 218 -9.18 3.14 -13.82
N ALA A 219 -9.34 4.41 -14.17
CA ALA A 219 -8.77 4.96 -15.40
C ALA A 219 -7.23 4.88 -15.41
N VAL A 220 -6.58 5.15 -14.27
CA VAL A 220 -5.12 5.02 -14.12
C VAL A 220 -4.69 3.54 -14.18
N GLU A 221 -5.43 2.62 -13.56
CA GLU A 221 -5.16 1.17 -13.60
C GLU A 221 -5.23 0.62 -15.04
N ILE A 222 -6.19 1.08 -15.85
CA ILE A 222 -6.25 0.74 -17.28
C ILE A 222 -5.00 1.23 -18.01
N SER A 223 -4.60 2.50 -17.81
CA SER A 223 -3.40 3.05 -18.44
C SER A 223 -2.12 2.32 -18.01
N GLU A 224 -2.05 1.90 -16.75
CA GLU A 224 -0.93 1.17 -16.18
C GLU A 224 -0.80 -0.22 -16.81
N SER A 225 -1.91 -0.96 -16.92
CA SER A 225 -1.93 -2.28 -17.54
C SER A 225 -1.51 -2.24 -19.01
N GLU A 226 -1.95 -1.23 -19.77
CA GLU A 226 -1.55 -1.07 -21.17
C GLU A 226 -0.06 -0.74 -21.29
N LYS A 227 0.48 0.14 -20.44
CA LYS A 227 1.93 0.43 -20.44
C LYS A 227 2.77 -0.77 -20.01
N GLN A 228 2.31 -1.59 -19.06
CA GLN A 228 2.97 -2.84 -18.71
C GLN A 228 2.98 -3.82 -19.88
N ARG A 229 1.89 -3.91 -20.64
CA ARG A 229 1.82 -4.74 -21.85
C ARG A 229 2.80 -4.26 -22.92
N LEU A 230 2.89 -2.96 -23.17
CA LEU A 230 3.86 -2.41 -24.14
C LEU A 230 5.31 -2.66 -23.69
N LEU A 231 5.57 -2.61 -22.38
CA LEU A 231 6.88 -2.93 -21.80
C LEU A 231 7.25 -4.40 -22.01
N SER A 232 6.30 -5.33 -21.82
CA SER A 232 6.57 -6.76 -21.99
C SER A 232 6.80 -7.12 -23.46
N ILE A 233 6.05 -6.51 -24.39
CA ILE A 233 6.26 -6.66 -25.83
C ILE A 233 7.66 -6.16 -26.22
N ASN A 234 8.06 -4.96 -25.76
CA ASN A 234 9.41 -4.43 -26.04
C ASN A 234 10.51 -5.34 -25.49
N LYS A 235 10.38 -5.82 -24.25
CA LYS A 235 11.36 -6.75 -23.65
C LYS A 235 11.50 -8.04 -24.46
N ASN A 236 10.41 -8.59 -24.97
CA ASN A 236 10.43 -9.80 -25.78
C ASN A 236 11.11 -9.56 -27.14
N GLN A 237 10.85 -8.41 -27.77
CA GLN A 237 11.53 -8.02 -29.00
C GLN A 237 13.03 -7.79 -28.77
N GLU A 238 13.41 -7.04 -27.72
CA GLU A 238 14.80 -6.85 -27.32
C GLU A 238 15.52 -8.18 -27.09
N LYS A 239 14.85 -9.14 -26.44
CA LYS A 239 15.42 -10.48 -26.21
C LYS A 239 15.64 -11.23 -27.52
N ALA A 240 14.66 -11.24 -28.43
CA ALA A 240 14.79 -11.88 -29.73
C ALA A 240 15.93 -11.27 -30.57
N TYR A 241 16.09 -9.95 -30.55
CA TYR A 241 17.20 -9.28 -31.24
C TYR A 241 18.56 -9.63 -30.63
N LYS A 242 18.66 -9.70 -29.29
CA LYS A 242 19.89 -10.13 -28.61
C LYS A 242 20.25 -11.57 -28.95
N GLU A 243 19.28 -12.50 -28.94
CA GLU A 243 19.51 -13.90 -29.32
C GLU A 243 20.05 -14.01 -30.76
N VAL A 244 19.49 -13.25 -31.71
CA VAL A 244 20.01 -13.20 -33.08
C VAL A 244 21.42 -12.61 -33.13
N LEU A 245 21.69 -11.53 -32.38
CA LEU A 245 23.02 -10.92 -32.35
C LEU A 245 24.07 -11.89 -31.81
N ASP A 246 23.80 -12.53 -30.67
CA ASP A 246 24.66 -13.52 -30.03
C ASP A 246 24.93 -14.71 -30.97
N GLU A 247 23.91 -15.18 -31.69
CA GLU A 247 24.06 -16.24 -32.70
C GLU A 247 24.98 -15.81 -33.85
N ARG A 248 24.86 -14.57 -34.33
CA ARG A 248 25.69 -14.03 -35.42
C ARG A 248 27.13 -13.81 -34.95
N GLU A 249 27.34 -13.36 -33.71
CA GLU A 249 28.65 -13.23 -33.11
C GLU A 249 29.34 -14.60 -32.95
N ALA A 250 28.61 -15.62 -32.48
CA ALA A 250 29.11 -16.98 -32.39
C ALA A 250 29.48 -17.56 -33.77
N ARG A 251 28.60 -17.41 -34.77
CA ARG A 251 28.90 -17.81 -36.15
C ARG A 251 30.11 -17.07 -36.72
N ALA A 252 30.23 -15.76 -36.48
CA ALA A 252 31.38 -14.98 -36.91
C ALA A 252 32.67 -15.44 -36.23
N ALA A 253 32.64 -15.78 -34.94
CA ALA A 253 33.77 -16.35 -34.23
C ALA A 253 34.18 -17.72 -34.82
N THR A 254 33.22 -18.59 -35.12
CA THR A 254 33.47 -19.88 -35.79
C THR A 254 34.06 -19.69 -37.18
N ILE A 255 33.54 -18.75 -37.98
CA ILE A 255 34.09 -18.45 -39.31
C ILE A 255 35.52 -17.92 -39.20
N ARG A 256 35.82 -17.07 -38.21
CA ARG A 256 37.18 -16.58 -37.97
C ARG A 256 38.12 -17.73 -37.56
N SER A 257 37.69 -18.65 -36.71
CA SER A 257 38.53 -19.77 -36.29
C SER A 257 38.76 -20.78 -37.43
N THR A 258 37.75 -21.05 -38.27
CA THR A 258 37.91 -21.92 -39.44
C THR A 258 38.80 -21.28 -40.50
N LEU A 259 38.65 -19.97 -40.77
CA LEU A 259 39.54 -19.26 -41.68
C LEU A 259 40.98 -19.21 -41.16
N PHE A 260 41.17 -19.06 -39.84
CA PHE A 260 42.50 -19.14 -39.23
C PHE A 260 43.10 -20.54 -39.42
N ALA A 261 42.33 -21.60 -39.18
CA ALA A 261 42.75 -22.99 -39.41
C ALA A 261 42.97 -23.35 -40.89
N LEU A 262 42.32 -22.66 -41.83
CA LEU A 262 42.50 -22.85 -43.28
C LEU A 262 43.66 -22.03 -43.84
N ARG A 263 43.96 -20.88 -43.22
CA ARG A 263 45.08 -20.02 -43.59
C ARG A 263 46.41 -20.63 -43.17
N ASP A 264 46.45 -21.23 -41.98
CA ASP A 264 47.64 -21.88 -41.46
C ASP A 264 47.58 -23.36 -41.85
N SER A 265 48.33 -23.76 -42.89
CA SER A 265 48.36 -25.14 -43.37
C SER A 265 48.95 -26.07 -42.30
N ALA A 266 48.31 -27.21 -42.03
CA ALA A 266 48.83 -28.16 -41.07
C ALA A 266 50.10 -28.85 -41.62
N PRO A 267 51.18 -29.02 -40.81
CA PRO A 267 52.35 -29.75 -41.24
C PRO A 267 52.00 -31.21 -41.59
N ILE A 268 52.56 -31.72 -42.69
CA ILE A 268 52.42 -33.13 -43.05
C ILE A 268 53.16 -34.01 -42.03
N PRO A 269 52.60 -35.17 -41.63
CA PRO A 269 53.30 -36.10 -40.76
C PRO A 269 54.64 -36.54 -41.37
N PHE A 270 55.68 -36.70 -40.54
CA PHE A 270 57.02 -37.06 -41.00
C PHE A 270 57.06 -38.33 -41.88
N GLY A 271 56.23 -39.33 -41.57
CA GLY A 271 56.14 -40.56 -42.37
C GLY A 271 55.67 -40.30 -43.80
N GLU A 272 54.66 -39.45 -43.96
CA GLU A 272 54.12 -39.09 -45.28
C GLU A 272 55.08 -38.16 -46.04
N ALA A 273 55.76 -37.25 -45.32
CA ALA A 273 56.83 -36.43 -45.88
C ALA A 273 58.01 -37.28 -46.40
N LEU A 274 58.35 -38.35 -45.70
CA LEU A 274 59.38 -39.31 -46.11
C LEU A 274 58.94 -40.10 -47.35
N ASP A 275 57.69 -40.56 -47.39
CA ASP A 275 57.15 -41.25 -48.57
C ASP A 275 57.20 -40.36 -49.81
N TYR A 276 56.76 -39.09 -49.71
CA TYR A 276 56.88 -38.15 -50.83
C TYR A 276 58.35 -37.85 -51.20
N ALA A 277 59.24 -37.72 -50.23
CA ALA A 277 60.67 -37.52 -50.48
C ALA A 277 61.32 -38.72 -51.18
N THR A 278 60.89 -39.95 -50.86
CA THR A 278 61.39 -41.17 -51.53
C THR A 278 60.86 -41.28 -52.96
N ILE A 279 59.60 -40.92 -53.21
CA ILE A 279 59.03 -40.86 -54.56
C ILE A 279 59.76 -39.81 -55.42
N ALA A 280 59.96 -38.60 -54.89
CA ALA A 280 60.69 -37.54 -55.59
C ALA A 280 62.17 -37.90 -55.82
N SER A 281 62.80 -38.57 -54.85
CA SER A 281 64.16 -39.10 -54.97
C SER A 281 64.29 -40.12 -56.10
N ALA A 282 63.31 -41.01 -56.27
CA ALA A 282 63.32 -42.00 -57.35
C ALA A 282 63.29 -41.34 -58.75
N GLY A 283 62.63 -40.19 -58.90
CA GLY A 283 62.60 -39.44 -60.16
C GLY A 283 63.79 -38.51 -60.39
N THR A 284 64.40 -37.97 -59.32
CA THR A 284 65.43 -36.91 -59.42
C THR A 284 66.85 -37.38 -59.09
N GLY A 285 67.01 -38.55 -58.47
CA GLY A 285 68.29 -39.08 -58.00
C GLY A 285 68.86 -38.39 -56.74
N VAL A 286 68.16 -37.39 -56.20
CA VAL A 286 68.58 -36.65 -54.99
C VAL A 286 68.20 -37.46 -53.75
N ARG A 287 69.11 -37.60 -52.76
CA ARG A 287 68.83 -38.40 -51.55
C ARG A 287 67.59 -37.89 -50.80
N PRO A 288 66.68 -38.78 -50.34
CA PRO A 288 65.46 -38.37 -49.63
C PRO A 288 65.72 -37.48 -48.41
N ALA A 289 66.80 -37.76 -47.66
CA ALA A 289 67.20 -36.96 -46.50
C ALA A 289 67.50 -35.48 -46.83
N PHE A 290 68.02 -35.21 -48.04
CA PHE A 290 68.30 -33.84 -48.47
C PHE A 290 67.02 -33.10 -48.88
N ILE A 291 66.14 -33.77 -49.62
CA ILE A 291 64.80 -33.23 -49.97
C ILE A 291 64.03 -32.89 -48.71
N LEU A 292 64.03 -33.79 -47.72
CA LEU A 292 63.36 -33.60 -46.45
C LEU A 292 63.96 -32.46 -45.62
N ALA A 293 65.28 -32.31 -45.62
CA ALA A 293 65.96 -31.19 -44.95
C ALA A 293 65.57 -29.83 -45.55
N ILE A 294 65.48 -29.74 -46.87
CA ILE A 294 65.02 -28.52 -47.55
C ILE A 294 63.54 -28.26 -47.27
N LEU A 295 62.68 -29.28 -47.33
CA LEU A 295 61.25 -29.15 -47.01
C LEU A 295 61.01 -28.72 -45.55
N THR A 296 61.86 -29.15 -44.63
CA THR A 296 61.84 -28.73 -43.23
C THR A 296 62.30 -27.27 -43.08
N GLN A 297 63.33 -26.86 -43.82
CA GLN A 297 63.87 -25.50 -43.73
C GLN A 297 62.94 -24.45 -44.37
N GLU A 298 62.37 -24.76 -45.53
CA GLU A 298 61.63 -23.79 -46.35
C GLU A 298 60.17 -23.61 -45.90
N SER A 299 59.52 -24.70 -45.47
CA SER A 299 58.09 -24.65 -45.13
C SER A 299 57.75 -25.32 -43.80
N ASN A 300 58.76 -25.76 -43.03
CA ASN A 300 58.59 -26.60 -41.84
C ASN A 300 57.63 -27.78 -42.10
N LEU A 301 57.91 -28.54 -43.17
CA LEU A 301 57.05 -29.65 -43.61
C LEU A 301 55.61 -29.21 -43.94
N GLY A 302 55.46 -28.07 -44.62
CA GLY A 302 54.15 -27.58 -45.08
C GLY A 302 53.33 -26.81 -44.03
N GLU A 303 53.90 -26.45 -42.88
CA GLU A 303 53.25 -25.56 -41.91
C GLU A 303 53.19 -24.10 -42.39
N ASN A 304 54.18 -23.67 -43.18
CA ASN A 304 54.33 -22.29 -43.63
C ASN A 304 54.24 -22.19 -45.15
N ILE A 305 53.02 -22.18 -45.69
CA ILE A 305 52.78 -22.05 -47.13
C ILE A 305 52.13 -20.69 -47.41
N GLY A 306 52.85 -19.79 -48.10
CA GLY A 306 52.34 -18.46 -48.45
C GLY A 306 52.47 -17.39 -47.36
N SER A 307 53.05 -17.72 -46.21
CA SER A 307 53.52 -16.77 -45.20
C SER A 307 54.93 -16.29 -45.56
N CYS A 308 55.05 -15.11 -46.16
CA CYS A 308 56.35 -14.48 -46.42
C CYS A 308 57.00 -14.10 -45.08
N TYR A 309 57.83 -14.99 -44.52
CA TYR A 309 58.57 -14.75 -43.28
C TYR A 309 59.83 -13.92 -43.58
N LEU A 310 59.65 -12.61 -43.80
CA LEU A 310 60.77 -11.66 -43.82
C LEU A 310 61.24 -11.46 -42.37
N ARG A 311 62.33 -12.13 -41.98
CA ARG A 311 63.00 -11.91 -40.68
C ARG A 311 63.77 -10.59 -40.61
N ASP A 312 64.04 -9.97 -41.75
CA ASP A 312 64.74 -8.69 -41.85
C ASP A 312 64.24 -7.94 -43.10
N THR A 313 63.69 -6.74 -42.92
CA THR A 313 63.21 -5.89 -44.04
C THR A 313 64.28 -4.97 -44.60
N GLU A 314 65.50 -4.96 -44.05
CA GLU A 314 66.57 -4.03 -44.47
C GLU A 314 67.56 -4.60 -45.50
N LYS A 315 67.51 -5.90 -45.78
CA LYS A 315 68.36 -6.54 -46.80
C LYS A 315 67.52 -7.49 -47.64
N GLY A 316 66.73 -6.91 -48.55
CA GLY A 316 66.04 -7.64 -49.60
C GLY A 316 67.00 -8.37 -50.53
#